data_AF-L9WBK2-F1
#
_entry.id   AF-L9WBK2-F1
#
_cell.length_a   1.000
_cell.length_b   1.000
_cell.length_c   1.000
_cell.angle_alpha   90.00
_cell.angle_beta   90.00
_cell.angle_gamma   90.00
#
_symmetry.space_group_name_H-M   'P 1'
#
loop_
_entity.id
_entity.type
_entity.pdbx_description
1 polymer ?
#
loop_
_entity_poly.entity_id
_entity_poly.type
_entity_poly.pdbx_seq_one_letter_code
_entity_poly.pdbx_strand_id
1 'polypeptide(L)'
;MTASLRTRLSTSGTGTLVSRRELLASIGGAVAVSQTTRGVAAQTLGDGPLHIRVYPGPVALRAWLRYGFDGIRDNWPPPFRDAFAAIEDAVDQILTYAHERDRLEGLEAHIERARLVQFPLSATPLSSEAVFPSRETVLEVFRDQLRERNALTGSTCHVLLCWAPLNYRVGYGGTLSPNAIVGAEIDGTAGDAGTVANVGATELWDSRAVTRNMAIHETLHPFLPSAIVEDVGGSRCSHDLGTAVRTDENTLRVSPMATAYAGPDEFGGGTRWHGRGCGNHDAFHRHDGYEGIDHWTYTTELSEATLEAVTRTLERLAGQEPWR
;
A
#
# COMPACT_ATOMS: atom_id res chain seq x y z
N MET A 1 -13.12 6.84 61.70
CA MET A 1 -13.66 8.21 61.89
C MET A 1 -12.57 9.17 61.43
N THR A 2 -12.66 9.66 60.19
CA THR A 2 -12.95 11.09 59.86
C THR A 2 -12.02 12.03 60.64
N ALA A 3 -11.12 12.78 59.99
CA ALA A 3 -11.49 13.85 59.08
C ALA A 3 -10.44 14.18 58.01
N SER A 4 -10.93 14.90 57.01
CA SER A 4 -10.33 15.28 55.76
C SER A 4 -10.13 16.80 55.71
N LEU A 5 -9.04 17.21 55.03
CA LEU A 5 -8.90 18.35 54.11
C LEU A 5 -9.04 19.82 54.57
N ARG A 6 -8.06 20.59 54.05
CA ARG A 6 -8.11 21.96 53.47
C ARG A 6 -8.13 23.13 54.50
N THR A 7 -7.47 24.27 54.28
CA THR A 7 -7.08 24.97 53.03
C THR A 7 -6.23 26.23 53.32
N ARG A 8 -5.61 26.78 52.26
CA ARG A 8 -5.26 28.21 52.00
C ARG A 8 -4.00 28.76 52.68
N LEU A 9 -3.24 29.72 52.13
CA LEU A 9 -3.30 30.54 50.91
C LEU A 9 -1.86 31.04 50.62
N SER A 10 -1.58 31.29 49.34
CA SER A 10 -0.34 31.87 48.78
C SER A 10 -0.11 33.33 49.19
N THR A 11 1.16 33.78 49.24
CA THR A 11 1.59 35.06 48.65
C THR A 11 3.13 35.16 48.50
N SER A 12 3.56 35.19 47.24
CA SER A 12 4.66 35.96 46.61
C SER A 12 5.97 36.25 47.36
N GLY A 13 7.08 35.77 46.77
CA GLY A 13 8.43 36.31 46.92
C GLY A 13 9.33 35.83 45.78
N THR A 14 9.81 36.76 44.97
CA THR A 14 10.53 36.62 43.69
C THR A 14 11.88 35.90 43.75
N GLY A 15 12.11 35.00 42.80
CA GLY A 15 13.44 34.45 42.47
C GLY A 15 13.38 33.61 41.19
N THR A 16 14.00 34.10 40.13
CA THR A 16 14.08 33.45 38.82
C THR A 16 15.01 32.24 38.89
N LEU A 17 14.56 31.06 38.44
CA LEU A 17 15.39 30.02 37.85
C LEU A 17 14.52 29.13 36.94
N VAL A 18 14.94 29.02 35.69
CA VAL A 18 14.32 28.24 34.60
C VAL A 18 14.71 26.77 34.75
N SER A 19 13.74 25.85 34.67
CA SER A 19 13.99 24.46 34.25
C SER A 19 12.73 23.77 33.71
N ARG A 20 12.75 23.59 32.39
CA ARG A 20 11.97 22.71 31.52
C ARG A 20 11.44 21.41 32.15
N ARG A 21 10.11 21.22 32.10
CA ARG A 21 9.41 20.02 31.61
C ARG A 21 7.88 20.28 31.58
N GLU A 22 7.44 20.95 30.52
CA GLU A 22 6.06 20.90 30.00
C GLU A 22 5.87 19.47 29.44
N LEU A 23 4.91 18.61 29.83
CA LEU A 23 3.50 18.70 30.20
C LEU A 23 2.59 19.24 29.09
N LEU A 24 2.17 18.29 28.24
CA LEU A 24 0.83 18.12 27.65
C LEU A 24 0.03 19.39 27.33
N ALA A 25 -0.03 19.71 26.04
CA ALA A 25 -1.12 20.50 25.48
C ALA A 25 -1.60 19.88 24.17
N SER A 26 -2.76 19.22 24.20
CA SER A 26 -3.58 18.98 23.02
C SER A 26 -5.06 19.05 23.44
N ILE A 27 -5.60 20.27 23.46
CA ILE A 27 -7.04 20.53 23.55
C ILE A 27 -7.39 21.55 22.46
N GLY A 28 -8.41 21.22 21.67
CA GLY A 28 -9.33 22.21 21.12
C GLY A 28 -9.27 22.40 19.60
N GLY A 29 -10.38 22.03 18.94
CA GLY A 29 -10.70 22.49 17.59
C GLY A 29 -11.74 21.61 16.91
N ALA A 30 -13.02 21.80 17.24
CA ALA A 30 -14.14 21.07 16.67
C ALA A 30 -15.00 21.96 15.75
N VAL A 31 -15.43 21.33 14.65
CA VAL A 31 -16.65 21.51 13.81
C VAL A 31 -16.80 22.75 12.90
N ALA A 32 -16.83 22.46 11.59
CA ALA A 32 -17.97 22.74 10.69
C ALA A 32 -17.90 21.80 9.48
N VAL A 33 -18.67 20.71 9.49
CA VAL A 33 -18.80 19.79 8.34
C VAL A 33 -20.16 20.06 7.70
N SER A 34 -20.14 20.60 6.49
CA SER A 34 -21.33 20.70 5.65
C SER A 34 -21.62 19.33 5.07
N GLN A 35 -22.71 18.70 5.51
CA GLN A 35 -23.20 17.44 4.96
C GLN A 35 -23.94 17.72 3.65
N THR A 36 -23.27 17.53 2.52
CA THR A 36 -23.95 17.19 1.28
C THR A 36 -23.93 15.69 1.12
N THR A 37 -25.01 15.04 1.56
CA THR A 37 -25.34 13.66 1.21
C THR A 37 -25.58 13.59 -0.30
N ARG A 38 -24.53 13.25 -1.06
CA ARG A 38 -24.69 12.72 -2.42
C ARG A 38 -25.04 11.24 -2.29
N GLY A 39 -26.20 10.86 -2.80
CA GLY A 39 -26.62 9.46 -2.86
C GLY A 39 -25.59 8.63 -3.62
N VAL A 40 -25.28 7.46 -3.08
CA VAL A 40 -24.42 6.45 -3.70
C VAL A 40 -25.19 5.88 -4.90
N ALA A 41 -25.00 6.50 -6.06
CA ALA A 41 -25.23 5.84 -7.32
C ALA A 41 -24.01 4.96 -7.58
N ALA A 42 -24.24 3.69 -7.91
CA ALA A 42 -23.20 2.77 -8.38
C ALA A 42 -22.43 3.43 -9.52
N GLN A 43 -21.19 3.86 -9.25
CA GLN A 43 -20.30 4.37 -10.28
C GLN A 43 -19.45 3.22 -10.78
N THR A 44 -19.97 2.58 -11.81
CA THR A 44 -19.16 1.86 -12.80
C THR A 44 -18.04 2.78 -13.31
N LEU A 45 -16.93 2.21 -13.81
CA LEU A 45 -15.92 2.95 -14.57
C LEU A 45 -16.46 3.46 -15.94
N GLY A 46 -17.77 3.66 -16.09
CA GLY A 46 -18.33 4.25 -17.32
C GLY A 46 -17.78 5.66 -17.50
N ASP A 47 -17.17 5.95 -18.66
CA ASP A 47 -16.51 7.22 -19.07
C ASP A 47 -15.69 7.96 -17.99
N GLY A 48 -15.39 7.31 -16.87
CA GLY A 48 -14.84 7.91 -15.66
C GLY A 48 -13.40 7.47 -15.45
N PRO A 49 -12.57 8.31 -14.82
CA PRO A 49 -11.15 7.99 -14.65
C PRO A 49 -10.94 6.80 -13.71
N LEU A 50 -9.89 6.04 -13.96
CA LEU A 50 -9.35 5.06 -13.02
C LEU A 50 -8.89 5.78 -11.74
N HIS A 51 -9.46 5.43 -10.58
CA HIS A 51 -9.12 6.08 -9.32
C HIS A 51 -8.18 5.21 -8.46
N ILE A 52 -7.02 5.77 -8.13
CA ILE A 52 -6.09 5.18 -7.16
C ILE A 52 -5.84 6.21 -6.05
N ARG A 53 -6.11 5.83 -4.81
CA ARG A 53 -5.86 6.70 -3.64
C ARG A 53 -4.79 6.10 -2.75
N VAL A 54 -3.70 6.82 -2.55
CA VAL A 54 -2.55 6.36 -1.76
C VAL A 54 -2.53 7.06 -0.40
N TYR A 55 -2.49 6.28 0.67
CA TYR A 55 -2.59 6.74 2.04
C TYR A 55 -1.27 6.47 2.76
N PRO A 56 -0.69 7.46 3.46
CA PRO A 56 0.42 7.19 4.34
C PRO A 56 -0.12 6.61 5.66
N GLY A 57 0.49 5.53 6.13
CA GLY A 57 0.36 5.06 7.50
C GLY A 57 1.24 5.86 8.48
N PRO A 58 1.04 5.67 9.80
CA PRO A 58 1.85 6.34 10.81
C PRO A 58 3.29 5.82 10.77
N VAL A 59 4.26 6.73 10.92
CA VAL A 59 5.68 6.41 10.92
C VAL A 59 6.24 6.64 12.32
N ALA A 60 7.11 5.75 12.79
CA ALA A 60 7.72 5.86 14.11
C ALA A 60 8.69 7.05 14.20
N LEU A 61 8.77 7.69 15.37
CA LEU A 61 9.65 8.86 15.62
C LEU A 61 11.12 8.60 15.25
N ARG A 62 11.62 7.38 15.47
CA ARG A 62 13.00 7.01 15.08
C ARG A 62 13.22 7.14 13.58
N ALA A 63 12.24 6.77 12.76
CA ALA A 63 12.30 6.96 11.33
C ALA A 63 12.18 8.45 10.95
N TRP A 64 11.38 9.25 11.69
CA TRP A 64 11.35 10.70 11.48
C TRP A 64 12.72 11.34 11.69
N LEU A 65 13.43 10.94 12.75
CA LEU A 65 14.78 11.42 13.03
C LEU A 65 15.80 10.95 11.98
N ARG A 66 15.73 9.67 11.57
CA ARG A 66 16.66 9.10 10.57
C ARG A 66 16.61 9.83 9.25
N TYR A 67 15.41 10.22 8.81
CA TYR A 67 15.20 10.83 7.51
C TYR A 67 14.96 12.35 7.55
N GLY A 68 14.82 12.95 8.74
CA GLY A 68 14.81 14.40 8.96
C GLY A 68 13.51 15.11 8.57
N PHE A 69 12.35 14.73 9.14
CA PHE A 69 11.05 15.38 8.85
C PHE A 69 10.32 15.93 10.08
N ASP A 70 9.55 17.00 9.84
CA ASP A 70 8.69 17.69 10.81
C ASP A 70 7.20 17.26 10.77
N GLY A 71 6.89 16.11 10.16
CA GLY A 71 5.55 15.49 10.20
C GLY A 71 5.00 15.06 8.83
N ILE A 72 3.93 14.25 8.83
CA ILE A 72 3.40 13.52 7.64
C ILE A 72 2.28 14.27 6.91
N ARG A 73 1.81 15.44 7.41
CA ARG A 73 0.61 16.09 6.85
C ARG A 73 0.76 16.52 5.39
N ASP A 74 1.85 17.21 5.05
CA ASP A 74 2.09 17.70 3.68
C ASP A 74 3.41 17.17 3.08
N ASN A 75 4.37 16.76 3.92
CA ASN A 75 5.67 16.25 3.50
C ASN A 75 5.83 14.78 3.90
N TRP A 76 5.38 13.87 3.04
CA TRP A 76 5.59 12.43 3.24
C TRP A 76 7.09 12.13 3.32
N PRO A 77 7.54 11.15 4.12
CA PRO A 77 8.93 10.69 4.10
C PRO A 77 9.34 10.21 2.68
N PRO A 78 10.63 10.31 2.28
CA PRO A 78 11.14 9.86 1.01
C PRO A 78 10.71 8.43 0.67
N PRO A 79 10.71 7.45 1.61
CA PRO A 79 10.20 6.11 1.27
C PRO A 79 8.79 6.13 0.69
N PHE A 80 7.92 6.96 1.27
CA PHE A 80 6.54 7.11 0.85
C PHE A 80 6.41 7.93 -0.43
N ARG A 81 7.21 9.01 -0.57
CA ARG A 81 7.20 9.83 -1.80
C ARG A 81 7.70 9.04 -3.00
N ASP A 82 8.78 8.29 -2.83
CA ASP A 82 9.38 7.50 -3.90
C ASP A 82 8.47 6.30 -4.25
N ALA A 83 7.81 5.70 -3.25
CA ALA A 83 6.78 4.69 -3.48
C ALA A 83 5.57 5.25 -4.25
N PHE A 84 5.10 6.44 -3.88
CA PHE A 84 4.01 7.13 -4.57
C PHE A 84 4.38 7.48 -6.02
N ALA A 85 5.54 8.08 -6.24
CA ALA A 85 6.03 8.41 -7.58
C ALA A 85 6.20 7.14 -8.45
N ALA A 86 6.67 6.04 -7.86
CA ALA A 86 6.77 4.77 -8.57
C ALA A 86 5.40 4.21 -8.99
N ILE A 87 4.35 4.42 -8.18
CA ILE A 87 2.97 4.08 -8.54
C ILE A 87 2.49 4.97 -9.71
N GLU A 88 2.76 6.29 -9.66
CA GLU A 88 2.43 7.21 -10.76
C GLU A 88 3.08 6.77 -12.07
N ASP A 89 4.40 6.56 -12.05
CA ASP A 89 5.16 6.13 -13.24
C ASP A 89 4.69 4.77 -13.79
N ALA A 90 4.23 3.85 -12.92
CA ALA A 90 3.73 2.55 -13.34
C ALA A 90 2.36 2.64 -14.04
N VAL A 91 1.48 3.51 -13.55
CA VAL A 91 0.18 3.77 -14.19
C VAL A 91 0.37 4.48 -15.52
N ASP A 92 1.30 5.43 -15.61
CA ASP A 92 1.65 6.08 -16.87
C ASP A 92 2.18 5.08 -17.91
N GLN A 93 2.98 4.09 -17.50
CA GLN A 93 3.40 2.98 -18.38
C GLN A 93 2.19 2.18 -18.91
N ILE A 94 1.19 1.89 -18.08
CA ILE A 94 -0.02 1.16 -18.48
C ILE A 94 -0.84 1.98 -19.49
N LEU A 95 -1.06 3.26 -19.21
CA LEU A 95 -1.82 4.15 -20.11
C LEU A 95 -1.09 4.31 -21.44
N THR A 96 0.23 4.48 -21.42
CA THR A 96 1.07 4.55 -22.63
C THR A 96 0.94 3.26 -23.44
N TYR A 97 1.08 2.10 -22.80
CA TYR A 97 0.96 0.80 -23.46
C TYR A 97 -0.41 0.59 -24.12
N ALA A 98 -1.49 0.98 -23.44
CA ALA A 98 -2.85 0.90 -23.98
C ALA A 98 -3.03 1.83 -25.18
N HIS A 99 -2.57 3.08 -25.06
CA HIS A 99 -2.65 4.08 -26.11
C HIS A 99 -1.88 3.68 -27.37
N GLU A 100 -0.64 3.19 -27.23
CA GLU A 100 0.17 2.70 -28.36
C GLU A 100 -0.46 1.53 -29.12
N ARG A 101 -1.48 0.89 -28.55
CA ARG A 101 -2.21 -0.25 -29.14
C ARG A 101 -3.65 0.11 -29.53
N ASP A 102 -4.00 1.39 -29.53
CA ASP A 102 -5.36 1.89 -29.82
C ASP A 102 -6.43 1.26 -28.90
N ARG A 103 -6.08 1.00 -27.63
CA ARG A 103 -6.97 0.42 -26.62
C ARG A 103 -7.27 1.45 -25.54
N LEU A 104 -8.46 1.38 -24.97
CA LEU A 104 -8.90 2.26 -23.88
C LEU A 104 -8.74 3.76 -24.23
N GLU A 105 -9.08 4.15 -25.46
CA GLU A 105 -9.02 5.55 -25.89
C GLU A 105 -9.82 6.44 -24.94
N GLY A 106 -9.17 7.48 -24.41
CA GLY A 106 -9.79 8.42 -23.47
C GLY A 106 -9.84 7.94 -22.01
N LEU A 107 -9.28 6.78 -21.68
CA LEU A 107 -9.11 6.40 -20.28
C LEU A 107 -8.12 7.34 -19.59
N GLU A 108 -8.62 8.07 -18.60
CA GLU A 108 -7.80 8.87 -17.69
C GLU A 108 -7.55 8.10 -16.40
N ALA A 109 -6.42 8.35 -15.73
CA ALA A 109 -6.17 7.88 -14.38
C ALA A 109 -5.98 9.05 -13.43
N HIS A 110 -6.57 8.95 -12.25
CA HIS A 110 -6.41 9.91 -11.17
C HIS A 110 -5.76 9.23 -9.96
N ILE A 111 -4.53 9.62 -9.68
CA ILE A 111 -3.73 9.12 -8.57
C ILE A 111 -3.65 10.21 -7.51
N GLU A 112 -4.28 9.97 -6.36
CA GLU A 112 -4.44 10.98 -5.31
C GLU A 112 -3.58 10.65 -4.09
N ARG A 113 -2.89 11.67 -3.57
CA ARG A 113 -2.31 11.63 -2.21
C ARG A 113 -3.40 11.88 -1.18
N ALA A 114 -3.76 10.82 -0.46
CA ALA A 114 -4.78 10.90 0.57
C ALA A 114 -4.19 11.23 1.95
N ARG A 115 -5.07 11.58 2.88
CA ARG A 115 -4.70 11.94 4.26
C ARG A 115 -4.27 10.73 5.07
N LEU A 116 -3.32 10.96 5.99
CA LEU A 116 -2.85 9.98 6.98
C LEU A 116 -3.99 9.12 7.55
N VAL A 117 -3.79 7.80 7.51
CA VAL A 117 -4.62 6.82 8.19
C VAL A 117 -4.05 6.63 9.59
N GLN A 118 -4.89 6.78 10.62
CA GLN A 118 -4.46 6.62 12.00
C GLN A 118 -4.82 5.21 12.44
N PHE A 119 -3.86 4.35 12.76
CA PHE A 119 -4.22 3.12 13.46
C PHE A 119 -4.71 3.50 14.87
N PRO A 120 -5.91 3.06 15.28
CA PRO A 120 -6.41 3.39 16.61
C PRO A 120 -5.49 2.75 17.66
N LEU A 121 -4.73 3.58 18.37
CA LEU A 121 -3.92 3.16 19.52
C LEU A 121 -4.81 2.63 20.68
N SER A 122 -6.13 2.86 20.62
CA SER A 122 -7.08 2.62 21.71
C SER A 122 -7.84 1.29 21.66
N ALA A 123 -7.58 0.43 20.68
CA ALA A 123 -8.04 -0.96 20.68
C ALA A 123 -6.83 -1.86 20.88
N THR A 124 -6.24 -1.83 22.07
CA THR A 124 -5.09 -2.67 22.42
C THR A 124 -5.59 -3.98 23.05
N PRO A 125 -5.76 -5.07 22.29
CA PRO A 125 -5.90 -6.38 22.93
C PRO A 125 -4.61 -6.74 23.67
N LEU A 126 -4.69 -7.54 24.74
CA LEU A 126 -3.52 -8.06 25.45
C LEU A 126 -2.79 -9.18 24.66
N SER A 127 -3.06 -9.31 23.36
CA SER A 127 -2.61 -10.39 22.49
C SER A 127 -1.51 -9.95 21.53
N SER A 128 -0.88 -10.91 20.86
CA SER A 128 0.10 -10.68 19.78
C SER A 128 -0.41 -9.71 18.69
N GLU A 129 -1.72 -9.60 18.47
CA GLU A 129 -2.33 -8.64 17.52
C GLU A 129 -2.08 -7.17 17.89
N ALA A 130 -1.91 -6.83 19.18
CA ALA A 130 -1.62 -5.46 19.58
C ALA A 130 -0.17 -5.05 19.28
N VAL A 131 0.73 -6.02 19.16
CA VAL A 131 2.15 -5.77 18.91
C VAL A 131 2.48 -5.97 17.43
N PHE A 132 1.93 -7.03 16.83
CA PHE A 132 2.10 -7.41 15.42
C PHE A 132 0.72 -7.75 14.85
N PRO A 133 -0.08 -6.76 14.43
CA PRO A 133 -1.37 -7.02 13.81
C PRO A 133 -1.20 -7.86 12.55
N SER A 134 -2.10 -8.80 12.34
CA SER A 134 -2.19 -9.54 11.08
C SER A 134 -2.44 -8.60 9.89
N ARG A 135 -2.12 -9.06 8.67
CA ARG A 135 -2.47 -8.33 7.44
C ARG A 135 -3.98 -8.11 7.34
N GLU A 136 -4.75 -9.10 7.75
CA GLU A 136 -6.22 -9.08 7.84
C GLU A 136 -6.70 -7.93 8.72
N THR A 137 -6.21 -7.86 9.95
CA THR A 137 -6.54 -6.78 10.88
C THR A 137 -6.14 -5.40 10.34
N VAL A 138 -4.98 -5.29 9.68
CA VAL A 138 -4.53 -4.03 9.08
C VAL A 138 -5.49 -3.55 7.98
N LEU A 139 -5.88 -4.43 7.07
CA LEU A 139 -6.76 -4.09 5.94
C LEU A 139 -8.21 -3.84 6.39
N GLU A 140 -8.70 -4.57 7.40
CA GLU A 140 -10.02 -4.34 8.01
C GLU A 140 -10.09 -2.93 8.65
N VAL A 141 -9.13 -2.59 9.51
CA VAL A 141 -9.06 -1.27 10.16
C VAL A 141 -8.89 -0.14 9.15
N PHE A 142 -8.12 -0.38 8.08
CA PHE A 142 -7.97 0.58 7.01
C PHE A 142 -9.31 0.81 6.30
N ARG A 143 -10.03 -0.26 5.95
CA ARG A 143 -11.35 -0.17 5.32
C ARG A 143 -12.36 0.55 6.21
N ASP A 144 -12.39 0.27 7.51
CA ASP A 144 -13.30 0.94 8.43
C ASP A 144 -13.05 2.44 8.47
N GLN A 145 -11.79 2.88 8.47
CA GLN A 145 -11.45 4.30 8.35
C GLN A 145 -11.86 4.92 7.03
N LEU A 146 -11.72 4.20 5.91
CA LEU A 146 -12.22 4.67 4.62
C LEU A 146 -13.75 4.85 4.65
N ARG A 147 -14.47 3.91 5.26
CA ARG A 147 -15.92 3.98 5.44
C ARG A 147 -16.32 5.16 6.34
N GLU A 148 -15.66 5.34 7.48
CA GLU A 148 -15.91 6.48 8.39
C GLU A 148 -15.68 7.83 7.72
N ARG A 149 -14.74 7.89 6.78
CA ARG A 149 -14.43 9.09 5.98
C ARG A 149 -15.32 9.26 4.75
N ASN A 150 -16.26 8.33 4.50
CA ASN A 150 -17.04 8.25 3.26
C ASN A 150 -16.16 8.28 1.99
N ALA A 151 -15.02 7.59 2.03
CA ALA A 151 -14.05 7.55 0.94
C ALA A 151 -14.27 6.41 -0.06
N LEU A 152 -15.13 5.43 0.28
CA LEU A 152 -15.49 4.29 -0.57
C LEU A 152 -16.51 4.73 -1.62
N THR A 153 -16.14 4.65 -2.90
CA THR A 153 -16.95 5.13 -4.03
C THR A 153 -17.39 4.01 -4.97
N GLY A 154 -16.81 2.83 -4.82
CA GLY A 154 -17.15 1.60 -5.54
C GLY A 154 -16.26 1.25 -6.73
N SER A 155 -15.25 2.07 -7.02
CA SER A 155 -14.37 1.88 -8.18
C SER A 155 -12.95 2.39 -7.93
N THR A 156 -12.57 2.57 -6.66
CA THR A 156 -11.25 3.07 -6.27
C THR A 156 -10.36 1.92 -5.78
N CYS A 157 -9.10 1.92 -6.20
CA CYS A 157 -8.04 1.16 -5.55
C CYS A 157 -7.43 2.00 -4.41
N HIS A 158 -7.61 1.55 -3.17
CA HIS A 158 -7.04 2.21 -1.99
C HIS A 158 -5.75 1.51 -1.55
N VAL A 159 -4.64 2.25 -1.57
CA VAL A 159 -3.30 1.76 -1.25
C VAL A 159 -2.85 2.33 0.09
N LEU A 160 -2.60 1.48 1.08
CA LEU A 160 -1.97 1.90 2.34
C LEU A 160 -0.45 1.67 2.28
N LEU A 161 0.32 2.75 2.32
CA LEU A 161 1.77 2.67 2.57
C LEU A 161 2.00 2.51 4.08
N CYS A 162 2.27 1.29 4.53
CA CYS A 162 2.46 0.98 5.94
C CYS A 162 3.93 1.08 6.36
N TRP A 163 4.17 1.60 7.56
CA TRP A 163 5.49 1.56 8.20
C TRP A 163 5.48 0.55 9.35
N ALA A 164 5.58 -0.74 9.03
CA ALA A 164 5.64 -1.80 10.00
C ALA A 164 6.90 -2.66 9.79
N PRO A 165 8.10 -2.10 10.02
CA PRO A 165 9.37 -2.70 9.61
C PRO A 165 9.65 -4.08 10.22
N LEU A 166 9.06 -4.39 11.38
CA LEU A 166 9.28 -5.65 12.09
C LEU A 166 8.04 -6.56 12.08
N ASN A 167 6.98 -6.18 11.39
CA ASN A 167 5.73 -6.93 11.38
C ASN A 167 5.74 -7.99 10.26
N TYR A 168 6.30 -9.15 10.57
CA TYR A 168 6.36 -10.30 9.66
C TYR A 168 4.98 -10.82 9.23
N ARG A 169 3.92 -10.55 10.02
CA ARG A 169 2.54 -10.99 9.72
C ARG A 169 1.86 -10.14 8.65
N VAL A 170 2.30 -8.90 8.48
CA VAL A 170 1.94 -8.07 7.31
C VAL A 170 2.84 -8.44 6.13
N GLY A 171 4.07 -8.87 6.39
CA GLY A 171 5.06 -9.12 5.35
C GLY A 171 5.35 -7.83 4.57
N TYR A 172 5.51 -7.95 3.26
CA TYR A 172 5.68 -6.79 2.36
C TYR A 172 4.38 -6.20 1.85
N GLY A 173 3.26 -6.90 2.05
CA GLY A 173 1.98 -6.40 1.65
C GLY A 173 0.94 -7.46 1.35
N GLY A 174 -0.13 -7.01 0.71
CA GLY A 174 -1.13 -7.87 0.12
C GLY A 174 -2.49 -7.21 0.04
N THR A 175 -3.38 -7.93 -0.62
CA THR A 175 -4.82 -7.67 -0.72
C THR A 175 -5.60 -8.76 0.01
N LEU A 176 -6.88 -8.53 0.30
CA LEU A 176 -7.76 -9.55 0.87
C LEU A 176 -9.14 -9.57 0.23
N SER A 177 -9.63 -10.78 -0.03
CA SER A 177 -11.02 -11.03 -0.44
C SER A 177 -11.98 -10.55 0.67
N PRO A 178 -13.16 -10.01 0.33
CA PRO A 178 -13.71 -9.80 -1.03
C PRO A 178 -13.16 -8.56 -1.76
N ASN A 179 -12.48 -7.65 -1.07
CA ASN A 179 -12.04 -6.35 -1.62
C ASN A 179 -10.64 -6.44 -2.24
N ALA A 180 -10.34 -7.58 -2.87
CA ALA A 180 -9.05 -7.84 -3.48
C ALA A 180 -8.97 -7.32 -4.91
N ILE A 181 -10.11 -7.15 -5.59
CA ILE A 181 -10.19 -6.81 -7.02
C ILE A 181 -11.09 -5.58 -7.17
N VAL A 182 -10.65 -4.60 -7.96
CA VAL A 182 -11.47 -3.42 -8.28
C VAL A 182 -12.66 -3.83 -9.13
N GLY A 183 -13.84 -3.27 -8.84
CA GLY A 183 -15.07 -3.53 -9.57
C GLY A 183 -15.68 -4.92 -9.34
N ALA A 184 -15.12 -5.73 -8.43
CA ALA A 184 -15.75 -6.97 -8.01
C ALA A 184 -16.88 -6.68 -7.02
N GLU A 185 -18.12 -6.65 -7.50
CA GLU A 185 -19.31 -6.60 -6.66
C GLU A 185 -19.57 -7.99 -6.06
N ILE A 186 -19.14 -8.19 -4.82
CA ILE A 186 -19.49 -9.35 -4.00
C ILE A 186 -20.44 -8.85 -2.90
N ASP A 187 -21.56 -9.54 -2.66
CA ASP A 187 -22.64 -9.19 -1.72
C ASP A 187 -22.26 -8.17 -0.63
N GLY A 188 -22.67 -6.91 -0.81
CA GLY A 188 -22.46 -5.83 0.15
C GLY A 188 -21.12 -5.06 0.05
N THR A 189 -20.30 -5.33 -0.97
CA THR A 189 -19.10 -4.52 -1.29
C THR A 189 -19.41 -3.55 -2.42
N ALA A 190 -18.91 -2.31 -2.30
CA ALA A 190 -19.17 -1.27 -3.29
C ALA A 190 -18.38 -1.47 -4.60
N GLY A 191 -17.39 -2.38 -4.64
CA GLY A 191 -16.45 -2.55 -5.76
C GLY A 191 -15.07 -1.89 -5.54
N ASP A 192 -14.84 -1.20 -4.41
CA ASP A 192 -13.51 -0.69 -4.05
C ASP A 192 -12.57 -1.82 -3.60
N ALA A 193 -11.31 -1.74 -4.03
CA ALA A 193 -10.25 -2.64 -3.58
C ALA A 193 -9.34 -1.99 -2.52
N GLY A 194 -8.80 -2.81 -1.61
CA GLY A 194 -7.88 -2.38 -0.57
C GLY A 194 -6.60 -3.21 -0.59
N THR A 195 -5.47 -2.50 -0.61
CA THR A 195 -4.13 -3.12 -0.58
C THR A 195 -3.23 -2.41 0.42
N VAL A 196 -2.21 -3.11 0.91
CA VAL A 196 -1.18 -2.57 1.79
C VAL A 196 0.20 -2.89 1.23
N ALA A 197 1.09 -1.89 1.19
CA ALA A 197 2.51 -2.06 0.92
C ALA A 197 3.31 -1.67 2.17
N ASN A 198 4.06 -2.61 2.74
CA ASN A 198 4.85 -2.38 3.96
C ASN A 198 6.22 -1.78 3.63
N VAL A 199 6.19 -0.49 3.27
CA VAL A 199 7.36 0.35 3.00
C VAL A 199 8.37 0.31 4.14
N GLY A 200 7.92 0.20 5.39
CA GLY A 200 8.83 0.08 6.54
C GLY A 200 9.70 -1.18 6.47
N ALA A 201 9.13 -2.31 6.07
CA ALA A 201 9.84 -3.59 6.04
C ALA A 201 10.85 -3.63 4.89
N THR A 202 10.45 -3.20 3.69
CA THR A 202 11.38 -3.12 2.54
C THR A 202 12.53 -2.14 2.80
N GLU A 203 12.29 -1.01 3.48
CA GLU A 203 13.36 -0.07 3.85
C GLU A 203 14.30 -0.58 4.93
N LEU A 204 13.82 -1.43 5.84
CA LEU A 204 14.66 -1.97 6.91
C LEU A 204 15.49 -3.16 6.44
N TRP A 205 14.87 -4.07 5.67
CA TRP A 205 15.45 -5.36 5.34
C TRP A 205 16.07 -5.42 3.94
N ASP A 206 15.64 -4.54 3.02
CA ASP A 206 16.14 -4.50 1.65
C ASP A 206 16.71 -3.10 1.31
N SER A 207 16.07 -2.43 0.35
CA SER A 207 16.52 -1.20 -0.27
C SER A 207 15.34 -0.40 -0.82
N ARG A 208 15.61 0.87 -1.12
CA ARG A 208 14.64 1.78 -1.76
C ARG A 208 14.12 1.25 -3.10
N ALA A 209 14.92 0.49 -3.83
CA ALA A 209 14.47 -0.07 -5.10
C ALA A 209 13.38 -1.14 -4.89
N VAL A 210 13.54 -2.00 -3.87
CA VAL A 210 12.49 -2.97 -3.48
C VAL A 210 11.25 -2.27 -2.94
N THR A 211 11.41 -1.20 -2.15
CA THR A 211 10.29 -0.36 -1.70
C THR A 211 9.42 0.14 -2.86
N ARG A 212 10.05 0.64 -3.94
CA ARG A 212 9.33 1.09 -5.14
C ARG A 212 8.63 -0.07 -5.84
N ASN A 213 9.32 -1.19 -6.04
CA ASN A 213 8.74 -2.37 -6.67
C ASN A 213 7.56 -2.92 -5.88
N MET A 214 7.65 -3.02 -4.56
CA MET A 214 6.54 -3.50 -3.73
C MET A 214 5.35 -2.54 -3.73
N ALA A 215 5.59 -1.23 -3.76
CA ALA A 215 4.50 -0.26 -3.88
C ALA A 215 3.72 -0.43 -5.20
N ILE A 216 4.44 -0.63 -6.32
CA ILE A 216 3.83 -0.95 -7.62
C ILE A 216 3.10 -2.29 -7.55
N HIS A 217 3.79 -3.34 -7.12
CA HIS A 217 3.30 -4.71 -7.04
C HIS A 217 1.98 -4.80 -6.29
N GLU A 218 1.92 -4.24 -5.08
CA GLU A 218 0.72 -4.29 -4.24
C GLU A 218 -0.42 -3.43 -4.81
N THR A 219 -0.08 -2.35 -5.53
CA THR A 219 -1.06 -1.51 -6.23
C THR A 219 -1.63 -2.20 -7.47
N LEU A 220 -0.87 -3.07 -8.14
CA LEU A 220 -1.32 -3.76 -9.35
C LEU A 220 -2.12 -5.03 -9.07
N HIS A 221 -1.92 -5.70 -7.92
CA HIS A 221 -2.71 -6.90 -7.55
C HIS A 221 -4.23 -6.70 -7.68
N PRO A 222 -4.82 -5.57 -7.26
CA PRO A 222 -6.23 -5.28 -7.49
C PRO A 222 -6.73 -5.26 -8.93
N PHE A 223 -5.82 -5.21 -9.89
CA PHE A 223 -6.10 -5.23 -11.32
C PHE A 223 -5.64 -6.52 -12.00
N LEU A 224 -5.30 -7.56 -11.23
CA LEU A 224 -4.75 -8.83 -11.72
C LEU A 224 -5.59 -10.03 -11.26
N PRO A 225 -6.86 -10.12 -11.69
CA PRO A 225 -7.74 -11.25 -11.37
C PRO A 225 -7.18 -12.53 -12.03
N SER A 226 -7.19 -13.64 -11.28
CA SER A 226 -6.52 -14.89 -11.68
C SER A 226 -6.91 -15.41 -13.06
N ALA A 227 -8.15 -15.19 -13.52
CA ALA A 227 -8.59 -15.60 -14.86
C ALA A 227 -7.84 -14.85 -15.98
N ILE A 228 -7.67 -13.53 -15.85
CA ILE A 228 -6.92 -12.73 -16.83
C ILE A 228 -5.42 -13.05 -16.74
N VAL A 229 -4.92 -13.26 -15.52
CA VAL A 229 -3.54 -13.69 -15.31
C VAL A 229 -3.28 -15.04 -16.00
N GLU A 230 -4.20 -16.00 -15.87
CA GLU A 230 -4.11 -17.31 -16.53
C GLU A 230 -4.14 -17.17 -18.06
N ASP A 231 -5.03 -16.33 -18.59
CA ASP A 231 -5.15 -16.07 -20.03
C ASP A 231 -3.89 -15.42 -20.64
N VAL A 232 -3.19 -14.59 -19.88
CA VAL A 232 -2.00 -13.83 -20.36
C VAL A 232 -0.70 -14.56 -20.06
N GLY A 233 -0.53 -15.06 -18.83
CA GLY A 233 0.70 -15.65 -18.31
C GLY A 233 0.73 -17.18 -18.32
N GLY A 234 -0.39 -17.85 -18.61
CA GLY A 234 -0.49 -19.31 -18.57
C GLY A 234 -0.50 -19.91 -17.15
N SER A 235 -0.62 -19.07 -16.12
CA SER A 235 -0.66 -19.43 -14.70
C SER A 235 -1.64 -18.52 -13.96
N ARG A 236 -2.25 -19.00 -12.88
CA ARG A 236 -3.16 -18.19 -12.04
C ARG A 236 -2.44 -17.21 -11.12
N CYS A 237 -1.12 -17.32 -11.00
CA CYS A 237 -0.34 -16.50 -10.09
C CYS A 237 0.09 -15.20 -10.77
N SER A 238 -0.35 -14.05 -10.24
CA SER A 238 -0.01 -12.73 -10.79
C SER A 238 1.49 -12.41 -10.73
N HIS A 239 2.23 -13.06 -9.83
CA HIS A 239 3.69 -12.93 -9.76
C HIS A 239 4.39 -13.47 -11.01
N ASP A 240 3.78 -14.46 -11.67
CA ASP A 240 4.34 -15.10 -12.87
C ASP A 240 4.31 -14.14 -14.07
N LEU A 241 3.55 -13.04 -14.03
CA LEU A 241 3.61 -12.00 -15.06
C LEU A 241 4.93 -11.22 -15.03
N GLY A 242 5.66 -11.28 -13.91
CA GLY A 242 6.95 -10.63 -13.76
C GLY A 242 8.06 -11.21 -14.62
N THR A 243 9.18 -10.52 -14.62
CA THR A 243 10.44 -10.92 -15.27
C THR A 243 11.62 -10.84 -14.32
N ALA A 244 12.55 -11.78 -14.50
CA ALA A 244 13.86 -11.84 -13.87
C ALA A 244 14.90 -12.16 -14.95
N VAL A 245 15.53 -11.12 -15.52
CA VAL A 245 16.39 -11.21 -16.71
C VAL A 245 17.82 -10.83 -16.41
N ARG A 246 18.78 -11.46 -17.09
CA ARG A 246 20.19 -11.13 -16.91
C ARG A 246 20.51 -9.79 -17.55
N THR A 247 21.26 -8.97 -16.83
CA THR A 247 21.85 -7.73 -17.39
C THR A 247 23.32 -7.89 -17.73
N ASP A 248 23.98 -8.84 -17.08
CA ASP A 248 25.38 -9.23 -17.29
C ASP A 248 25.58 -10.67 -16.81
N GLU A 249 26.85 -11.11 -16.71
CA GLU A 249 27.21 -12.50 -16.39
C GLU A 249 26.68 -12.97 -15.02
N ASN A 250 26.59 -12.08 -14.03
CA ASN A 250 26.27 -12.45 -12.64
C ASN A 250 25.12 -11.64 -11.99
N THR A 251 24.44 -10.78 -12.76
CA THR A 251 23.35 -9.92 -12.25
C THR A 251 22.01 -10.25 -12.90
N LEU A 252 20.99 -10.45 -12.06
CA LEU A 252 19.58 -10.48 -12.48
C LEU A 252 18.90 -9.14 -12.17
N ARG A 253 18.16 -8.62 -13.15
CA ARG A 253 17.25 -7.49 -13.01
C ARG A 253 15.83 -7.99 -12.88
N VAL A 254 15.17 -7.58 -11.80
CA VAL A 254 13.85 -8.05 -11.38
C VAL A 254 12.83 -6.92 -11.50
N SER A 255 11.72 -7.22 -12.18
CA SER A 255 10.56 -6.31 -12.33
C SER A 255 9.62 -6.35 -11.11
N PRO A 256 8.65 -5.42 -10.98
CA PRO A 256 7.78 -5.34 -9.81
C PRO A 256 6.98 -6.61 -9.50
N MET A 257 6.29 -7.22 -10.47
CA MET A 257 5.50 -8.43 -10.22
C MET A 257 6.36 -9.66 -9.90
N ALA A 258 7.62 -9.70 -10.34
CA ALA A 258 8.58 -10.73 -9.95
C ALA A 258 9.22 -10.46 -8.58
N THR A 259 9.08 -9.24 -8.03
CA THR A 259 9.56 -8.89 -6.70
C THR A 259 8.57 -9.47 -5.69
N ALA A 260 8.87 -10.65 -5.16
CA ALA A 260 8.02 -11.32 -4.18
C ALA A 260 8.74 -11.50 -2.84
N TYR A 261 7.97 -11.53 -1.76
CA TYR A 261 8.48 -11.91 -0.46
C TYR A 261 8.45 -13.43 -0.29
N ALA A 262 9.56 -14.01 0.15
CA ALA A 262 9.50 -15.17 1.02
C ALA A 262 10.62 -15.09 2.05
N GLY A 263 10.45 -14.21 3.04
CA GLY A 263 11.10 -14.39 4.33
C GLY A 263 10.32 -15.42 5.16
N PRO A 264 10.95 -16.05 6.17
CA PRO A 264 10.27 -17.03 7.00
C PRO A 264 9.16 -16.37 7.83
N ASP A 265 8.20 -17.18 8.28
CA ASP A 265 7.06 -16.79 9.13
C ASP A 265 7.46 -16.38 10.56
N GLU A 266 8.71 -15.96 10.75
CA GLU A 266 9.30 -15.66 12.06
C GLU A 266 10.16 -14.39 12.02
N PHE A 267 10.31 -13.80 13.20
CA PHE A 267 11.06 -12.56 13.39
C PHE A 267 12.53 -12.69 12.98
N GLY A 268 13.01 -11.77 12.14
CA GLY A 268 14.43 -11.66 11.79
C GLY A 268 14.89 -12.45 10.58
N GLY A 269 13.99 -13.17 9.90
CA GLY A 269 14.32 -13.70 8.60
C GLY A 269 14.10 -12.66 7.50
N GLY A 270 15.19 -12.19 6.91
CA GLY A 270 15.11 -11.34 5.72
C GLY A 270 14.46 -12.06 4.52
N THR A 271 14.33 -11.34 3.41
CA THR A 271 13.91 -11.91 2.12
C THR A 271 14.81 -13.07 1.71
N ARG A 272 14.25 -14.25 1.45
CA ARG A 272 15.03 -15.38 0.91
C ARG A 272 14.98 -15.48 -0.62
N TRP A 273 14.17 -14.65 -1.29
CA TRP A 273 13.89 -14.84 -2.72
C TRP A 273 13.68 -13.51 -3.44
N HIS A 274 14.77 -12.90 -3.88
CA HIS A 274 14.67 -11.87 -4.91
C HIS A 274 14.31 -12.59 -6.22
N GLY A 275 13.14 -12.32 -6.79
CA GLY A 275 12.77 -12.85 -8.10
C GLY A 275 12.67 -14.38 -8.18
N ARG A 276 11.79 -15.03 -7.41
CA ARG A 276 11.45 -16.46 -7.63
C ARG A 276 9.95 -16.79 -7.66
N GLY A 277 9.04 -15.84 -7.81
CA GLY A 277 7.59 -16.13 -7.97
C GLY A 277 6.96 -16.77 -6.72
N CYS A 278 5.67 -17.11 -6.78
CA CYS A 278 4.97 -17.78 -5.68
C CYS A 278 4.84 -19.28 -5.98
N GLY A 279 5.76 -20.09 -5.44
CA GLY A 279 5.66 -21.55 -5.42
C GLY A 279 6.23 -22.29 -6.62
N ASN A 280 6.30 -21.68 -7.81
CA ASN A 280 7.06 -22.22 -8.96
C ASN A 280 8.04 -21.17 -9.50
N HIS A 281 9.33 -21.41 -9.25
CA HIS A 281 10.37 -20.40 -9.41
C HIS A 281 10.84 -20.17 -10.84
N ASP A 282 10.39 -21.00 -11.78
CA ASP A 282 10.70 -20.90 -13.21
C ASP A 282 9.49 -20.43 -14.04
N ALA A 283 8.36 -20.11 -13.39
CA ALA A 283 7.10 -19.79 -14.06
C ALA A 283 6.97 -18.33 -14.51
N PHE A 284 7.97 -17.48 -14.28
CA PHE A 284 7.93 -16.11 -14.76
C PHE A 284 7.77 -16.02 -16.27
N HIS A 285 7.05 -14.99 -16.71
CA HIS A 285 6.84 -14.67 -18.11
C HIS A 285 8.16 -14.60 -18.88
N ARG A 286 9.22 -14.12 -18.22
CA ARG A 286 10.60 -14.29 -18.67
C ARG A 286 11.56 -14.51 -17.51
N HIS A 287 12.39 -15.52 -17.64
CA HIS A 287 13.43 -15.86 -16.68
C HIS A 287 14.69 -16.41 -17.39
N ASP A 288 15.86 -15.86 -17.05
CA ASP A 288 17.15 -16.22 -17.68
C ASP A 288 18.00 -17.19 -16.82
N GLY A 289 17.39 -17.86 -15.84
CA GLY A 289 18.07 -18.82 -14.96
C GLY A 289 18.84 -18.16 -13.80
N TYR A 290 18.92 -18.84 -12.66
CA TYR A 290 19.63 -18.37 -11.45
C TYR A 290 21.09 -18.82 -11.36
N GLU A 291 21.57 -19.67 -12.27
CA GLU A 291 22.92 -20.25 -12.17
C GLU A 291 24.02 -19.18 -12.34
N GLY A 292 24.94 -19.09 -11.38
CA GLY A 292 26.02 -18.10 -11.40
C GLY A 292 25.59 -16.65 -11.14
N ILE A 293 24.39 -16.44 -10.58
CA ILE A 293 23.90 -15.11 -10.20
C ILE A 293 24.25 -14.80 -8.74
N ASP A 294 25.02 -13.73 -8.55
CA ASP A 294 25.45 -13.23 -7.24
C ASP A 294 24.88 -11.83 -6.93
N HIS A 295 24.30 -11.17 -7.92
CA HIS A 295 23.79 -9.81 -7.81
C HIS A 295 22.35 -9.67 -8.30
N TRP A 296 21.61 -8.79 -7.64
CA TRP A 296 20.21 -8.51 -7.93
C TRP A 296 20.01 -7.01 -8.04
N THR A 297 19.37 -6.60 -9.12
CA THR A 297 18.93 -5.22 -9.33
C THR A 297 17.42 -5.20 -9.55
N TYR A 298 16.79 -4.05 -9.27
CA TYR A 298 15.34 -3.91 -9.34
C TYR A 298 14.99 -2.77 -10.28
N THR A 299 14.12 -3.06 -11.24
CA THR A 299 13.55 -2.07 -12.15
C THR A 299 12.09 -1.83 -11.80
N THR A 300 11.63 -0.60 -11.99
CA THR A 300 10.22 -0.21 -11.94
C THR A 300 9.52 -0.37 -13.29
N GLU A 301 10.25 -0.80 -14.33
CA GLU A 301 9.68 -1.16 -15.63
C GLU A 301 8.75 -2.36 -15.47
N LEU A 302 7.52 -2.22 -15.97
CA LEU A 302 6.55 -3.31 -16.04
C LEU A 302 6.89 -4.24 -17.21
N SER A 303 6.68 -5.54 -17.02
CA SER A 303 6.78 -6.50 -18.12
C SER A 303 5.62 -6.34 -19.09
N GLU A 304 5.81 -6.74 -20.35
CA GLU A 304 4.74 -6.74 -21.35
C GLU A 304 3.52 -7.56 -20.88
N ALA A 305 3.73 -8.72 -20.24
CA ALA A 305 2.64 -9.50 -19.66
C ALA A 305 1.91 -8.79 -18.52
N THR A 306 2.61 -8.04 -17.67
CA THR A 306 1.96 -7.23 -16.62
C THR A 306 1.11 -6.13 -17.25
N LEU A 307 1.66 -5.40 -18.22
CA LEU A 307 0.97 -4.34 -18.95
C LEU A 307 -0.28 -4.88 -19.66
N GLU A 308 -0.16 -6.02 -20.36
CA GLU A 308 -1.26 -6.67 -21.06
C GLU A 308 -2.36 -7.13 -20.11
N ALA A 309 -2.01 -7.79 -19.00
CA ALA A 309 -2.98 -8.28 -18.03
C ALA A 309 -3.77 -7.14 -17.38
N VAL A 310 -3.08 -6.07 -16.94
CA VAL A 310 -3.76 -4.91 -16.36
C VAL A 310 -4.65 -4.23 -17.41
N THR A 311 -4.17 -4.06 -18.64
CA THR A 311 -4.96 -3.46 -19.73
C THR A 311 -6.25 -4.25 -20.00
N ARG A 312 -6.18 -5.59 -20.07
CA ARG A 312 -7.38 -6.44 -20.22
C ARG A 312 -8.35 -6.31 -19.06
N THR A 313 -7.84 -6.18 -17.84
CA THR A 313 -8.68 -5.94 -16.67
C THR A 313 -9.42 -4.61 -16.79
N LEU A 314 -8.72 -3.55 -17.18
CA LEU A 314 -9.31 -2.22 -17.37
C LEU A 314 -10.35 -2.23 -18.50
N GLU A 315 -10.14 -2.98 -19.58
CA GLU A 315 -11.14 -3.17 -20.65
C GLU A 315 -12.41 -3.85 -20.15
N ARG A 316 -12.30 -4.88 -19.31
CA ARG A 316 -13.49 -5.52 -18.71
C ARG A 316 -14.23 -4.56 -17.79
N LEU A 317 -13.49 -3.77 -17.00
CA LEU A 317 -14.06 -2.78 -16.11
C LEU A 317 -14.77 -1.65 -16.87
N ALA A 318 -14.19 -1.20 -17.99
CA ALA A 318 -14.79 -0.18 -18.86
C ALA A 318 -15.99 -0.75 -19.66
N GLY A 319 -15.87 -2.00 -20.13
CA GLY A 319 -16.90 -2.72 -20.90
C GLY A 319 -18.04 -3.30 -20.05
N GLN A 320 -17.98 -3.15 -18.72
CA GLN A 320 -18.99 -3.64 -17.77
C GLN A 320 -19.23 -5.16 -17.83
N GLU A 321 -18.20 -5.94 -18.11
CA GLU A 321 -18.32 -7.40 -18.08
C GLU A 321 -18.25 -7.91 -16.63
N PRO A 322 -19.26 -8.63 -16.12
CA PRO A 322 -19.21 -9.17 -14.77
C PRO A 322 -18.11 -10.24 -14.63
N TRP A 323 -17.41 -10.23 -13.51
CA TRP A 323 -16.47 -11.29 -13.13
C TRP A 323 -17.23 -12.63 -13.03
N ARG A 324 -16.96 -13.57 -13.94
CA ARG A 324 -17.50 -14.94 -13.90
C ARG A 324 -16.50 -15.91 -13.27
#